data_AF-A0A7C7CE52-F1
#
_entry.id   AF-A0A7C7CE52-F1
#
_cell.length_a   1.000
_cell.length_b   1.000
_cell.length_c   1.000
_cell.angle_alpha   90.00
_cell.angle_beta   90.00
_cell.angle_gamma   90.00
#
_symmetry.space_group_name_H-M   'P 1'
#
loop_
_entity.id
_entity.type
_entity.pdbx_description
1 polymer ?
#
loop_
_entity_poly.entity_id
_entity_poly.type
_entity_poly.pdbx_seq_one_letter_code
_entity_poly.pdbx_strand_id
1 'polypeptide(L)' 'MSQLSAIIVDDEEFARENIKILLGDHCPDVSIVGVAGKVNTAKALISSLRPDVI' A
#
# COMPACT_ATOMS: atom_id res chain seq x y z
N MET A 1 -15.29 12.82 3.12
CA MET A 1 -13.83 12.87 2.90
C MET A 1 -13.50 11.89 1.79
N SER A 2 -12.61 12.24 0.87
CA SER A 2 -12.15 11.32 -0.19
C SER A 2 -11.06 10.41 0.40
N GLN A 3 -11.28 9.09 0.37
CA GLN A 3 -10.25 8.15 0.79
C GLN A 3 -9.15 8.06 -0.27
N LEU A 4 -7.89 8.07 0.17
CA LEU A 4 -6.73 7.85 -0.68
C LEU A 4 -6.48 6.35 -0.81
N SER A 5 -6.33 5.86 -2.02
CA SER A 5 -5.92 4.48 -2.29
C SER A 5 -4.39 4.34 -2.23
N ALA A 6 -3.90 3.34 -1.51
CA ALA A 6 -2.47 3.12 -1.30
C ALA A 6 -2.04 1.70 -1.64
N ILE A 7 -0.81 1.55 -2.16
CA ILE A 7 -0.14 0.25 -2.29
C ILE A 7 1.09 0.28 -1.39
N ILE A 8 1.36 -0.79 -0.63
CA ILE A 8 2.58 -0.91 0.17
C ILE A 8 3.63 -1.72 -0.60
N VAL A 9 4.83 -1.17 -0.77
CA VAL A 9 5.95 -1.84 -1.46
C VAL A 9 7.18 -1.91 -0.56
N ASP A 10 7.52 -3.11 -0.11
CA ASP A 10 8.69 -3.38 0.75
C ASP A 10 9.09 -4.86 0.63
N ASP A 11 10.37 -5.19 0.51
CA ASP A 11 10.82 -6.58 0.31
C ASP A 11 10.77 -7.44 1.57
N GLU A 12 10.59 -6.84 2.75
CA GLU A 12 10.43 -7.54 4.02
C GLU A 12 8.95 -7.70 4.42
N GLU A 13 8.52 -8.93 4.71
CA GLU A 13 7.12 -9.20 5.05
C GLU A 13 6.66 -8.50 6.34
N PHE A 14 7.49 -8.55 7.39
CA PHE A 14 7.17 -7.92 8.67
C PHE A 14 7.12 -6.39 8.57
N ALA A 15 7.91 -5.77 7.70
CA ALA A 15 7.85 -4.34 7.45
C ALA A 15 6.49 -3.95 6.84
N ARG A 16 5.98 -4.72 5.87
CA ARG A 16 4.66 -4.48 5.27
C ARG A 16 3.53 -4.59 6.30
N GLU A 17 3.57 -5.59 7.16
CA GLU A 17 2.55 -5.72 8.23
C GLU A 17 2.63 -4.57 9.23
N ASN A 18 3.83 -4.14 9.62
CA ASN A 18 4.00 -2.96 10.48
C ASN A 18 3.44 -1.68 9.83
N ILE A 19 3.69 -1.46 8.54
CA ILE A 19 3.16 -0.30 7.81
C ILE A 19 1.62 -0.33 7.77
N LYS A 20 1.01 -1.51 7.57
CA LYS A 20 -0.47 -1.64 7.62
C LYS A 20 -1.03 -1.22 8.97
N ILE A 21 -0.41 -1.64 10.07
CA ILE A 21 -0.83 -1.28 11.43
C ILE A 21 -0.72 0.23 11.62
N LEU A 22 0.42 0.83 11.28
CA LEU A 22 0.64 2.27 11.43
C LEU A 22 -0.34 3.10 10.60
N LEU A 23 -0.64 2.69 9.36
CA LEU A 23 -1.63 3.36 8.53
C LEU A 23 -3.05 3.20 9.09
N GLY A 24 -3.39 2.03 9.63
CA GLY A 24 -4.67 1.81 10.29
C GLY A 24 -4.87 2.70 11.52
N ASP A 25 -3.81 2.88 12.31
CA ASP A 25 -3.85 3.65 13.56
C ASP A 25 -3.79 5.17 13.34
N HIS A 26 -3.06 5.63 12.32
CA HIS A 26 -2.75 7.06 12.13
C HIS A 26 -3.33 7.68 10.87
N CYS A 27 -3.79 6.88 9.90
CA CYS A 27 -4.25 7.34 8.59
C CYS A 27 -5.60 6.69 8.21
N PRO A 28 -6.70 6.98 8.92
CA PRO A 28 -8.00 6.34 8.69
C PRO A 28 -8.61 6.64 7.31
N ASP A 29 -8.14 7.68 6.64
CA ASP A 29 -8.55 8.05 5.27
C ASP A 29 -7.76 7.31 4.18
N VAL A 30 -6.80 6.46 4.53
CA VAL A 30 -6.01 5.66 3.59
C VAL A 30 -6.59 4.24 3.49
N SER A 31 -6.90 3.82 2.27
CA SER A 31 -7.34 2.47 1.94
C SER A 31 -6.22 1.71 1.23
N ILE A 32 -5.73 0.66 1.85
CA ILE A 32 -4.67 -0.18 1.27
C ILE A 32 -5.30 -1.11 0.23
N VAL A 33 -5.04 -0.84 -1.05
CA VAL A 33 -5.60 -1.57 -2.20
C VAL A 33 -4.65 -2.63 -2.76
N GLY A 34 -3.39 -2.65 -2.33
CA GLY A 34 -2.40 -3.62 -2.79
C GLY A 34 -1.15 -3.69 -1.93
N VAL A 35 -0.43 -4.80 -2.04
CA VAL A 35 0.83 -5.03 -1.32
C VAL A 35 1.79 -5.79 -2.24
N ALA A 36 3.05 -5.38 -2.31
CA ALA A 36 4.08 -6.04 -3.12
C ALA A 36 5.43 -6.15 -2.40
N GLY A 37 6.08 -7.31 -2.54
CA GLY A 37 7.45 -7.53 -2.05
C GLY A 37 8.55 -7.38 -3.10
N LYS A 38 8.18 -7.11 -4.36
CA LYS A 38 9.12 -7.04 -5.49
C LYS A 38 8.66 -6.00 -6.51
N VAL A 39 9.62 -5.40 -7.20
CA VAL A 39 9.38 -4.36 -8.21
C VAL A 39 8.41 -4.80 -9.31
N ASN A 40 8.51 -6.05 -9.79
CA ASN A 40 7.64 -6.53 -10.87
C ASN A 40 6.17 -6.57 -10.45
N THR A 41 5.89 -7.10 -9.26
CA THR A 41 4.53 -7.13 -8.70
C THR A 41 4.03 -5.73 -8.40
N ALA A 42 4.88 -4.86 -7.83
CA ALA A 42 4.53 -3.47 -7.56
C ALA A 42 4.12 -2.73 -8.84
N LYS A 43 4.92 -2.83 -9.90
CA LYS A 43 4.61 -2.20 -11.21
C LYS A 43 3.28 -2.69 -11.79
N ALA A 44 3.00 -4.00 -11.69
CA ALA A 44 1.73 -4.56 -12.15
C ALA A 44 0.54 -4.01 -11.36
N LEU A 45 0.66 -3.95 -10.02
CA LEU A 45 -0.40 -3.41 -9.17
C LEU A 45 -0.61 -1.90 -9.40
N ILE A 46 0.45 -1.11 -9.50
CA ILE A 46 0.38 0.34 -9.78
C ILE A 46 -0.35 0.59 -11.10
N SER A 47 0.01 -0.15 -12.15
CA SER A 47 -0.63 0.01 -13.47
C SER A 47 -2.11 -0.40 -13.48
N SER A 48 -2.47 -1.40 -12.68
CA SER A 48 -3.83 -1.95 -12.63
C SER A 48 -4.75 -1.11 -11.74
N LEU A 49 -4.27 -0.73 -10.55
CA LEU A 49 -5.08 -0.11 -9.49
C LEU A 49 -5.01 1.42 -9.52
N ARG A 50 -3.97 2.00 -10.13
CA ARG A 50 -3.73 3.45 -10.20
C ARG A 50 -3.92 4.14 -8.84
N PRO A 51 -3.14 3.73 -7.81
CA PRO A 51 -3.32 4.27 -6.47
C PRO A 51 -2.94 5.75 -6.40
N ASP A 52 -3.45 6.44 -5.38
CA ASP A 52 -3.08 7.81 -5.07
C ASP A 52 -1.71 7.90 -4.37
N VAL A 53 -1.33 6.84 -3.65
CA VAL A 53 -0.08 6.73 -2.86
C VAL A 53 0.59 5.37 -3.08
N ILE A 54 1.92 5.34 -3.12
CA ILE A 54 2.75 4.14 -3.24
C ILE A 54 3.81 4.18 -2.15
#